data_AF-A0A959FUL7-F1
#
_entry.id   AF-A0A959FUL7-F1
#
_cell.length_a   1.000
_cell.length_b   1.000
_cell.length_c   1.000
_cell.angle_alpha   90.00
_cell.angle_beta   90.00
_cell.angle_gamma   90.00
#
_symmetry.space_group_name_H-M   'P 1'
#
loop_
_entity.id
_entity.type
_entity.pdbx_description
1 polymer ?
#
loop_
_entity_poly.entity_id
_entity_poly.type
_entity_poly.pdbx_seq_one_letter_code
_entity_poly.pdbx_strand_id
1 'polypeptide(L)'
;APFDQSYSATIRLHQIKYFTRTGVPPVDRGMLMYYNMSPVMDPQTTNSILDLGEAAKYLVNVDRYPLPLDLALPMYTWGVLIREGKVIRLINNLGPEALVDTSRFEQMDGPFFEVKKSTYLEGYYLYQGDRLRLEQVEADTLIAALAQLRLALPPEARSLAFYHLDSLTVNRYAYDLYQKLQKLFEQ
;
A
#
# COMPACT_ATOMS: atom_id res chain seq x y z
N ALA A 1 -26.19 -22.15 -22.61
CA ALA A 1 -25.79 -20.73 -22.70
C ALA A 1 -24.28 -20.68 -22.88
N PRO A 2 -23.71 -19.83 -23.75
CA PRO A 2 -22.28 -19.81 -23.97
C PRO A 2 -21.58 -19.17 -22.75
N PHE A 3 -20.79 -19.98 -22.05
CA PHE A 3 -19.86 -19.69 -20.94
C PHE A 3 -20.39 -18.85 -19.76
N ASP A 4 -20.60 -19.52 -18.63
CA ASP A 4 -20.78 -18.95 -17.29
C ASP A 4 -19.41 -18.42 -16.78
N GLN A 5 -18.87 -17.39 -17.45
CA GLN A 5 -17.62 -16.75 -17.07
C GLN A 5 -17.90 -15.54 -16.20
N SER A 6 -17.32 -15.56 -14.99
CA SER A 6 -17.32 -14.38 -14.13
C SER A 6 -16.09 -13.52 -14.38
N TYR A 7 -16.30 -12.21 -14.49
CA TYR A 7 -15.27 -11.21 -14.68
C TYR A 7 -15.12 -10.35 -13.43
N SER A 8 -13.89 -9.94 -13.15
CA SER A 8 -13.59 -8.95 -12.13
C SER A 8 -12.69 -7.85 -12.67
N ALA A 9 -12.78 -6.67 -12.07
CA ALA A 9 -11.94 -5.53 -12.40
C ALA A 9 -11.28 -4.94 -11.16
N THR A 10 -10.06 -4.45 -11.31
CA THR A 10 -9.39 -3.72 -10.23
C THR A 10 -9.94 -2.30 -10.13
N ILE A 11 -10.38 -1.91 -8.93
CA ILE A 11 -11.01 -0.60 -8.66
C ILE A 11 -10.10 0.22 -7.75
N ARG A 12 -9.87 1.49 -8.11
CA ARG A 12 -9.16 2.47 -7.28
C ARG A 12 -10.14 3.29 -6.45
N LEU A 13 -9.72 3.76 -5.28
CA LEU A 13 -10.50 4.64 -4.40
C LEU A 13 -11.09 5.88 -5.10
N HIS A 14 -10.36 6.48 -6.04
CA HIS A 14 -10.86 7.58 -6.84
C HIS A 14 -12.07 7.18 -7.72
N GLN A 15 -12.07 5.97 -8.29
CA GLN A 15 -13.18 5.48 -9.11
C GLN A 15 -14.43 5.19 -8.26
N ILE A 16 -14.24 4.79 -6.99
CA ILE A 16 -15.34 4.69 -6.02
C ILE A 16 -15.95 6.07 -5.76
N LYS A 17 -15.13 7.05 -5.36
CA LYS A 17 -15.61 8.38 -4.97
C LYS A 17 -16.36 9.09 -6.10
N TYR A 18 -15.92 8.90 -7.35
CA TYR A 18 -16.43 9.61 -8.53
C TYR A 18 -17.06 8.70 -9.57
N PHE A 19 -17.67 7.58 -9.15
CA PHE A 19 -18.18 6.54 -10.06
C PHE A 19 -19.21 7.05 -11.08
N THR A 20 -19.97 8.11 -10.76
CA THR A 20 -20.90 8.75 -11.69
C THR A 20 -20.21 9.44 -12.87
N ARG A 21 -18.93 9.78 -12.72
CA ARG A 21 -18.09 10.39 -13.77
C ARG A 21 -17.17 9.37 -14.43
N THR A 22 -16.57 8.47 -13.65
CA THR A 22 -15.62 7.47 -14.16
C THR A 22 -16.30 6.23 -14.73
N GLY A 23 -17.59 6.06 -14.46
CA GLY A 23 -18.33 4.83 -14.76
C GLY A 23 -18.06 3.71 -13.77
N VAL A 24 -18.85 2.66 -13.89
CA VAL A 24 -18.71 1.39 -13.19
C VAL A 24 -18.38 0.33 -14.24
N PRO A 25 -17.30 -0.45 -14.10
CA PRO A 25 -16.95 -1.48 -15.08
C PRO A 25 -18.08 -2.53 -15.21
N PRO A 26 -18.39 -3.00 -16.44
CA PRO A 26 -19.44 -3.99 -16.67
C PRO A 26 -18.92 -5.40 -16.35
N VAL A 27 -18.67 -5.67 -15.07
CA VAL A 27 -18.14 -6.94 -14.54
C VAL A 27 -18.96 -7.36 -13.32
N ASP A 28 -18.78 -8.58 -12.83
CA ASP A 28 -19.55 -9.09 -11.69
C ASP A 28 -19.06 -8.55 -10.35
N ARG A 29 -17.74 -8.30 -10.24
CA ARG A 29 -17.08 -7.88 -8.99
C ARG A 29 -15.92 -6.92 -9.20
N GLY A 30 -15.65 -6.08 -8.21
CA GLY A 30 -14.47 -5.22 -8.15
C GLY A 30 -13.48 -5.67 -7.09
N MET A 31 -12.17 -5.62 -7.38
CA MET A 31 -11.12 -5.73 -6.36
C MET A 31 -10.66 -4.33 -5.98
N LEU A 32 -11.06 -3.83 -4.81
CA LEU A 32 -10.68 -2.51 -4.32
C LEU A 32 -9.21 -2.52 -3.89
N MET A 33 -8.37 -1.79 -4.63
CA MET A 33 -7.00 -1.49 -4.21
C MET A 33 -7.03 -0.47 -3.08
N TYR A 34 -6.97 -0.93 -1.82
CA TYR A 34 -6.90 -0.05 -0.65
C TYR A 34 -5.45 0.35 -0.34
N TYR A 35 -4.83 0.88 -1.40
CA TYR A 35 -3.42 1.15 -1.69
C TYR A 35 -3.03 2.54 -2.17
N ASN A 36 -1.76 2.92 -2.13
CA ASN A 36 -1.18 3.99 -2.96
C ASN A 36 -1.96 5.31 -2.83
N MET A 37 -2.16 5.75 -1.59
CA MET A 37 -3.11 6.82 -1.26
C MET A 37 -2.49 8.21 -1.30
N SER A 38 -1.19 8.32 -1.07
CA SER A 38 -0.48 9.61 -1.04
C SER A 38 0.54 9.70 -2.18
N PRO A 39 0.96 10.90 -2.60
CA PRO A 39 1.86 11.05 -3.74
C PRO A 39 3.25 10.50 -3.43
N VAL A 40 3.60 9.34 -4.00
CA VAL A 40 4.94 8.74 -3.83
C VAL A 40 6.07 9.68 -4.29
N MET A 41 5.80 10.52 -5.28
CA MET A 41 6.75 11.48 -5.85
C MET A 41 6.94 12.75 -5.01
N ASP A 42 6.09 12.99 -4.01
CA ASP A 42 6.25 14.11 -3.09
C ASP A 42 7.29 13.75 -2.02
N PRO A 43 8.44 14.46 -1.93
CA PRO A 43 9.46 14.20 -0.92
C PRO A 43 8.98 14.37 0.53
N GLN A 44 7.90 15.13 0.76
CA GLN A 44 7.33 15.40 2.09
C GLN A 44 6.35 14.32 2.55
N THR A 45 5.89 13.45 1.65
CA THR A 45 5.08 12.30 2.05
C THR A 45 5.87 11.44 3.03
N THR A 46 5.22 10.92 4.07
CA THR A 46 5.85 10.01 5.04
C THR A 46 5.62 8.56 4.68
N ASN A 47 4.42 8.24 4.19
CA ASN A 47 4.05 6.92 3.70
C ASN A 47 3.04 7.06 2.56
N SER A 48 3.38 6.60 1.37
CA SER A 48 2.51 6.63 0.20
C SER A 48 1.68 5.35 0.04
N ILE A 49 2.06 4.27 0.72
CA ILE A 49 1.43 2.97 0.59
C ILE A 49 0.04 2.96 1.22
N LEU A 50 -0.09 3.39 2.47
CA LEU A 50 -1.35 3.37 3.21
C LEU A 50 -1.45 4.55 4.18
N ASP A 51 -2.45 5.40 3.97
CA ASP A 51 -2.79 6.52 4.84
C ASP A 51 -4.29 6.50 5.12
N LEU A 52 -4.69 6.13 6.34
CA LEU A 52 -6.09 5.98 6.71
C LEU A 52 -6.87 7.31 6.72
N GLY A 53 -6.17 8.43 6.99
CA GLY A 53 -6.75 9.76 6.97
C GLY A 53 -7.10 10.20 5.55
N GLU A 54 -6.22 9.94 4.59
CA GLU A 54 -6.53 10.13 3.17
C GLU A 54 -7.59 9.15 2.68
N ALA A 55 -7.50 7.87 3.07
CA ALA A 55 -8.45 6.83 2.66
C ALA A 55 -9.90 7.20 3.01
N ALA A 56 -10.12 7.73 4.22
CA ALA A 56 -11.45 8.13 4.71
C ALA A 56 -12.15 9.12 3.76
N LYS A 57 -11.39 10.01 3.12
CA LYS A 57 -11.92 11.01 2.17
C LYS A 57 -12.47 10.40 0.89
N TYR A 58 -12.14 9.15 0.59
CA TYR A 58 -12.60 8.42 -0.59
C TYR A 58 -13.74 7.44 -0.29
N LEU A 59 -13.96 7.08 0.98
CA LEU A 59 -15.01 6.14 1.38
C LEU A 59 -16.39 6.79 1.55
N VAL A 60 -16.52 8.11 1.42
CA VAL A 60 -17.76 8.87 1.69
C VAL A 60 -18.99 8.39 0.90
N ASN A 61 -18.80 7.83 -0.30
CA ASN A 61 -19.89 7.34 -1.16
C ASN A 61 -19.78 5.84 -1.47
N VAL A 62 -19.00 5.10 -0.70
CA VAL A 62 -18.69 3.71 -1.04
C VAL A 62 -19.92 2.80 -0.92
N ASP A 63 -20.83 3.13 0.00
CA ASP A 63 -22.15 2.51 0.19
C ASP A 63 -23.07 2.64 -1.04
N ARG A 64 -22.84 3.67 -1.87
CA ARG A 64 -23.60 3.92 -3.10
C ARG A 64 -22.97 3.29 -4.35
N TYR A 65 -21.80 2.69 -4.23
CA TYR A 65 -21.12 2.05 -5.35
C TYR A 65 -21.83 0.72 -5.68
N PRO A 66 -22.35 0.54 -6.90
CA PRO A 66 -23.29 -0.57 -7.18
C PRO A 66 -22.61 -1.92 -7.42
N LEU A 67 -21.30 -1.94 -7.63
CA LEU A 67 -20.53 -3.16 -7.90
C LEU A 67 -20.01 -3.76 -6.59
N PRO A 68 -20.28 -5.04 -6.27
CA PRO A 68 -19.72 -5.71 -5.09
C PRO A 68 -18.19 -5.67 -5.07
N LEU A 69 -17.60 -5.44 -3.88
CA LEU A 69 -16.17 -5.20 -3.74
C LEU A 69 -15.47 -6.25 -2.86
N ASP A 70 -14.48 -6.91 -3.45
CA ASP A 70 -13.40 -7.60 -2.74
C ASP A 70 -12.31 -6.59 -2.32
N LEU A 71 -11.47 -6.96 -1.35
CA LEU A 71 -10.47 -6.07 -0.76
C LEU A 71 -9.06 -6.52 -1.08
N ALA A 72 -8.22 -5.60 -1.56
CA ALA A 72 -6.78 -5.80 -1.65
C ALA A 72 -6.06 -4.84 -0.68
N LEU A 73 -5.43 -5.40 0.35
CA LEU A 73 -4.60 -4.65 1.32
C LEU A 73 -3.11 -4.73 0.96
N PRO A 74 -2.33 -3.66 1.19
CA PRO A 74 -0.91 -3.64 0.89
C PRO A 74 -0.10 -4.41 1.94
N MET A 75 0.68 -5.39 1.51
CA MET A 75 1.69 -6.03 2.36
C MET A 75 3.01 -6.01 1.61
N TYR A 76 3.66 -4.86 1.63
CA TYR A 76 4.98 -4.65 1.04
C TYR A 76 5.68 -3.45 1.69
N THR A 77 6.98 -3.35 1.44
CA THR A 77 7.83 -2.25 1.84
C THR A 77 8.67 -1.79 0.65
N TRP A 78 9.05 -0.52 0.64
CA TRP A 78 10.00 0.00 -0.34
C TRP A 78 10.80 1.17 0.22
N GLY A 79 11.89 1.49 -0.46
CA GLY A 79 12.67 2.70 -0.28
C GLY A 79 12.38 3.70 -1.39
N VAL A 80 12.10 4.94 -1.04
CA VAL A 80 12.04 6.05 -1.99
C VAL A 80 13.38 6.78 -1.94
N LEU A 81 14.12 6.73 -3.05
CA LEU A 81 15.38 7.45 -3.18
C LEU A 81 15.11 8.89 -3.63
N ILE A 82 15.57 9.83 -2.82
CA ILE A 82 15.42 11.26 -3.00
C ILE A 82 16.81 11.87 -3.19
N ARG A 83 17.00 12.56 -4.32
CA ARG A 83 18.25 13.27 -4.64
C ARG A 83 17.91 14.72 -4.96
N GLU A 84 18.62 15.65 -4.33
CA GLU A 84 18.41 17.09 -4.53
C GLU A 84 16.92 17.50 -4.40
N GLY A 85 16.22 16.90 -3.42
CA GLY A 85 14.80 17.17 -3.18
C GLY A 85 13.84 16.57 -4.21
N LYS A 86 14.29 15.66 -5.09
CA LYS A 86 13.44 14.98 -6.08
C LYS A 86 13.47 13.49 -5.88
N VAL A 87 12.29 12.85 -5.96
CA VAL A 87 12.20 11.39 -6.01
C VAL A 87 12.76 10.93 -7.35
N ILE A 88 13.81 10.10 -7.31
CA ILE A 88 14.46 9.57 -8.51
C ILE A 88 14.20 8.09 -8.73
N ARG A 89 13.85 7.33 -7.68
CA ARG A 89 13.64 5.88 -7.77
C ARG A 89 12.86 5.30 -6.60
N LEU A 90 12.19 4.18 -6.87
CA LEU A 90 11.68 3.24 -5.87
C LEU A 90 12.57 1.99 -5.84
N ILE A 91 12.96 1.57 -4.62
CA ILE A 91 13.74 0.37 -4.34
C ILE A 91 12.81 -0.59 -3.63
N ASN A 92 12.35 -1.62 -4.33
CA ASN A 92 11.41 -2.59 -3.77
C ASN A 92 12.05 -3.36 -2.61
N ASN A 93 11.24 -3.75 -1.62
CA ASN A 93 11.65 -4.62 -0.51
C ASN A 93 12.78 -4.06 0.37
N LEU A 94 13.01 -2.74 0.33
CA LEU A 94 13.99 -2.09 1.19
C LEU A 94 13.40 -1.84 2.58
N GLY A 95 13.93 -2.53 3.58
CA GLY A 95 13.60 -2.33 4.99
C GLY A 95 14.78 -1.74 5.77
N PRO A 96 14.56 -1.37 7.05
CA PRO A 96 15.60 -0.78 7.91
C PRO A 96 16.80 -1.70 8.12
N GLU A 97 16.62 -3.02 8.01
CA GLU A 97 17.68 -4.02 8.09
C GLU A 97 18.78 -3.83 7.03
N ALA A 98 18.45 -3.24 5.88
CA ALA A 98 19.41 -2.96 4.82
C ALA A 98 20.23 -1.67 5.09
N LEU A 99 19.80 -0.84 6.05
CA LEU A 99 20.40 0.45 6.37
C LEU A 99 21.11 0.49 7.73
N VAL A 100 21.39 -0.67 8.33
CA VAL A 100 21.99 -0.78 9.68
C VAL A 100 23.46 -0.33 9.74
N ASP A 101 24.17 -0.25 8.61
CA ASP A 101 25.56 0.18 8.57
C ASP A 101 25.66 1.69 8.79
N THR A 102 25.84 2.09 10.05
CA THR A 102 25.93 3.49 10.48
C THR A 102 27.14 4.23 9.93
N SER A 103 28.11 3.54 9.31
CA SER A 103 29.19 4.20 8.58
C SER A 103 28.73 4.76 7.23
N ARG A 104 27.65 4.21 6.66
CA ARG A 104 27.10 4.58 5.35
C ARG A 104 25.77 5.31 5.45
N PHE A 105 24.97 4.99 6.45
CA PHE A 105 23.61 5.52 6.61
C PHE A 105 23.44 6.18 7.97
N GLU A 106 22.64 7.24 8.01
CA GLU A 106 22.23 7.94 9.22
C GLU A 106 20.71 7.95 9.28
N GLN A 107 20.13 7.42 10.35
CA GLN A 107 18.69 7.53 10.56
C GLN A 107 18.37 8.97 10.98
N MET A 108 17.45 9.60 10.24
CA MET A 108 16.90 10.93 10.55
C MET A 108 15.54 10.77 11.25
N ASP A 109 14.81 11.88 11.38
CA ASP A 109 13.45 11.86 11.91
C ASP A 109 12.52 10.97 11.06
N GLY A 110 11.70 10.17 11.74
CA GLY A 110 10.66 9.35 11.11
C GLY A 110 11.23 8.30 10.14
N PRO A 111 10.66 8.17 8.92
CA PRO A 111 11.05 7.14 7.95
C PRO A 111 12.31 7.48 7.15
N PHE A 112 12.99 8.59 7.44
CA PHE A 112 14.05 9.12 6.60
C PHE A 112 15.44 8.66 7.04
N PHE A 113 16.30 8.42 6.06
CA PHE A 113 17.72 8.14 6.23
C PHE A 113 18.54 9.02 5.29
N GLU A 114 19.75 9.37 5.69
CA GLU A 114 20.73 10.07 4.86
C GLU A 114 21.92 9.16 4.54
N VAL A 115 22.40 9.22 3.31
CA VAL A 115 23.60 8.50 2.86
C VAL A 115 24.83 9.34 3.23
N LYS A 116 25.59 8.89 4.23
CA LYS A 116 26.82 9.56 4.69
C LYS A 116 28.01 9.33 3.77
N LYS A 117 28.02 8.20 3.07
CA LYS A 117 29.12 7.80 2.18
C LYS A 117 28.56 7.10 0.96
N SER A 118 28.98 7.54 -0.23
CA SER A 118 28.54 6.94 -1.49
C SER A 118 28.77 5.42 -1.49
N THR A 119 27.74 4.67 -1.86
CA THR A 119 27.72 3.21 -1.71
C THR A 119 26.75 2.56 -2.69
N TYR A 120 26.77 1.22 -2.76
CA TYR A 120 25.75 0.46 -3.46
C TYR A 120 24.72 -0.09 -2.48
N LEU A 121 23.45 0.01 -2.85
CA LEU A 121 22.31 -0.56 -2.12
C LEU A 121 21.38 -1.22 -3.14
N GLU A 122 21.13 -2.53 -2.99
CA GLU A 122 20.26 -3.30 -3.91
C GLU A 122 20.61 -3.12 -5.40
N GLY A 123 21.91 -3.06 -5.72
CA GLY A 123 22.40 -2.85 -7.09
C GLY A 123 22.36 -1.40 -7.59
N TYR A 124 21.88 -0.45 -6.79
CA TYR A 124 21.84 0.98 -7.12
C TYR A 124 22.98 1.74 -6.47
N TYR A 125 23.61 2.64 -7.22
CA TYR A 125 24.62 3.55 -6.67
C TYR A 125 23.96 4.78 -6.03
N LEU A 126 24.23 4.95 -4.75
CA LEU A 126 23.81 6.08 -3.94
C LEU A 126 24.97 7.04 -3.74
N TYR A 127 24.70 8.34 -3.85
CA TYR A 127 25.68 9.38 -3.57
C TYR A 127 25.56 9.82 -2.11
N GLN A 128 26.68 10.24 -1.53
CA GLN A 128 26.66 10.98 -0.28
C GLN A 128 25.71 12.19 -0.38
N GLY A 129 24.86 12.36 0.63
CA GLY A 129 23.81 13.37 0.68
C GLY A 129 22.48 12.95 0.05
N ASP A 130 22.40 11.77 -0.59
CA ASP A 130 21.11 11.20 -0.97
C ASP A 130 20.28 10.90 0.28
N ARG A 131 18.97 11.04 0.16
CA ARG A 131 18.01 10.67 1.21
C ARG A 131 17.21 9.45 0.78
N LEU A 132 16.94 8.56 1.73
CA LEU A 132 16.05 7.43 1.58
C LEU A 132 14.83 7.65 2.48
N ARG A 133 13.64 7.41 1.98
CA ARG A 133 12.43 7.30 2.78
C ARG A 133 11.97 5.85 2.76
N LEU A 134 11.98 5.17 3.90
CA LEU A 134 11.45 3.82 4.02
C LEU A 134 9.95 3.88 4.27
N GLU A 135 9.17 3.21 3.42
CA GLU A 135 7.73 3.11 3.63
C GLU A 135 7.35 1.64 3.80
N GLN A 136 6.69 1.36 4.91
CA GLN A 136 6.15 0.05 5.22
C GLN A 136 4.77 0.21 5.85
N VAL A 137 3.96 -0.85 5.77
CA VAL A 137 2.66 -0.86 6.40
C VAL A 137 2.73 -1.66 7.68
N GLU A 138 2.50 -0.98 8.80
CA GLU A 138 2.47 -1.61 10.12
C GLU A 138 1.24 -2.50 10.29
N ALA A 139 1.39 -3.54 11.11
CA ALA A 139 0.31 -4.46 11.45
C ALA A 139 -0.94 -3.75 11.97
N ASP A 140 -0.77 -2.80 12.88
CA ASP A 140 -1.88 -2.04 13.47
C ASP A 140 -2.58 -1.15 12.44
N THR A 141 -1.85 -0.61 11.47
CA THR A 141 -2.44 0.16 10.37
C THR A 141 -3.27 -0.73 9.45
N LEU A 142 -2.84 -1.97 9.16
CA LEU A 142 -3.63 -2.95 8.41
C LEU A 142 -4.92 -3.35 9.14
N ILE A 143 -4.82 -3.56 10.45
CA ILE A 143 -5.98 -3.89 11.29
C ILE A 143 -6.98 -2.73 11.28
N ALA A 144 -6.50 -1.49 11.44
CA ALA A 144 -7.35 -0.31 11.41
C ALA A 144 -7.96 -0.07 10.01
N ALA A 145 -7.21 -0.31 8.93
CA ALA A 145 -7.72 -0.28 7.55
C ALA A 145 -8.89 -1.23 7.36
N LEU A 146 -8.72 -2.47 7.81
CA LEU A 146 -9.74 -3.50 7.68
C LEU A 146 -10.98 -3.16 8.50
N ALA A 147 -10.81 -2.65 9.72
CA ALA A 147 -11.92 -2.20 10.56
C ALA A 147 -12.69 -1.03 9.91
N GLN A 148 -11.99 -0.06 9.32
CA GLN A 148 -12.58 1.07 8.60
C GLN A 148 -13.40 0.60 7.39
N LEU A 149 -12.83 -0.30 6.58
CA LEU A 149 -13.50 -0.89 5.42
C LEU A 149 -14.72 -1.71 5.82
N ARG A 150 -14.65 -2.43 6.95
CA ARG A 150 -15.74 -3.25 7.46
C ARG A 150 -16.97 -2.43 7.79
N LEU A 151 -16.78 -1.24 8.36
CA LEU A 151 -17.85 -0.29 8.69
C LEU A 151 -18.42 0.40 7.46
N ALA A 152 -17.59 0.64 6.44
CA ALA A 152 -17.98 1.42 5.27
C ALA A 152 -18.67 0.58 4.18
N LEU A 153 -18.31 -0.70 4.05
CA LEU A 153 -18.79 -1.58 2.98
C LEU A 153 -19.95 -2.47 3.46
N PRO A 154 -20.85 -2.90 2.57
CA PRO A 154 -21.82 -3.94 2.90
C PRO A 154 -21.13 -5.29 3.23
N PRO A 155 -21.77 -6.18 4.00
CA PRO A 155 -21.24 -7.51 4.33
C PRO A 155 -21.16 -8.44 3.11
N GLU A 156 -21.90 -8.10 2.06
CA GLU A 156 -22.10 -8.91 0.88
C GLU A 156 -20.82 -8.98 0.06
N ALA A 157 -20.13 -10.10 0.29
CA ALA A 157 -19.01 -10.62 -0.46
C ALA A 157 -17.71 -9.84 -0.34
N ARG A 158 -16.79 -10.41 0.43
CA ARG A 158 -15.45 -9.90 0.54
C ARG A 158 -14.51 -11.12 0.52
N SER A 159 -13.77 -11.30 -0.56
CA SER A 159 -12.48 -11.99 -0.50
C SER A 159 -11.44 -10.96 -0.08
N LEU A 160 -10.54 -11.35 0.83
CA LEU A 160 -9.41 -10.53 1.23
C LEU A 160 -8.16 -11.02 0.49
N ALA A 161 -7.60 -10.17 -0.35
CA ALA A 161 -6.32 -10.36 -0.99
C ALA A 161 -5.27 -9.46 -0.35
N PHE A 162 -4.03 -9.96 -0.30
CA PHE A 162 -2.88 -9.17 0.12
C PHE A 162 -2.00 -8.91 -1.10
N TYR A 163 -1.84 -7.63 -1.43
CA TYR A 163 -0.97 -7.22 -2.51
C TYR A 163 0.47 -7.13 -1.99
N HIS A 164 1.30 -8.04 -2.46
CA HIS A 164 2.75 -8.01 -2.34
C HIS A 164 3.39 -7.70 -3.70
N LEU A 165 4.52 -7.00 -3.69
CA LEU A 165 5.33 -6.75 -4.89
C LEU A 165 6.43 -7.81 -5.11
N ASP A 166 6.45 -8.88 -4.30
CA ASP A 166 7.39 -10.00 -4.42
C ASP A 166 6.92 -11.23 -3.60
N SER A 167 7.32 -12.42 -4.06
CA SER A 167 7.14 -13.73 -3.42
C SER A 167 7.84 -13.87 -2.05
N LEU A 168 8.86 -13.06 -1.74
CA LEU A 168 9.61 -13.09 -0.48
C LEU A 168 8.93 -12.35 0.69
N THR A 169 7.86 -11.59 0.42
CA THR A 169 7.21 -10.74 1.43
C THR A 169 6.43 -11.52 2.49
N VAL A 170 6.06 -12.78 2.21
CA VAL A 170 5.36 -13.66 3.15
C VAL A 170 6.12 -13.83 4.46
N ASN A 171 7.46 -13.79 4.44
CA ASN A 171 8.29 -14.01 5.62
C ASN A 171 8.47 -12.79 6.52
N ARG A 172 8.20 -11.56 6.04
CA ARG A 172 8.36 -10.33 6.86
C ARG A 172 7.18 -10.07 7.78
N TYR A 173 6.00 -10.51 7.37
CA TYR A 173 4.81 -10.42 8.20
C TYR A 173 4.62 -11.73 8.96
N ALA A 174 4.44 -11.65 10.28
CA ALA A 174 4.17 -12.83 11.09
C ALA A 174 2.90 -13.53 10.61
N TYR A 175 2.91 -14.86 10.54
CA TYR A 175 1.74 -15.68 10.20
C TYR A 175 0.51 -15.33 11.06
N ASP A 176 0.75 -14.99 12.34
CA ASP A 176 -0.28 -14.55 13.28
C ASP A 176 -1.03 -13.29 12.82
N LEU A 177 -0.37 -12.38 12.08
CA LEU A 177 -1.02 -11.20 11.52
C LEU A 177 -2.05 -11.59 10.45
N TYR A 178 -1.69 -12.50 9.54
CA TYR A 178 -2.61 -12.99 8.52
C TYR A 178 -3.85 -13.62 9.17
N GLN A 179 -3.66 -14.46 10.20
CA GLN A 179 -4.77 -15.06 10.95
C GLN A 179 -5.63 -14.01 11.64
N LYS A 180 -5.02 -12.99 12.24
CA LYS A 180 -5.74 -11.90 12.91
C LYS A 180 -6.58 -11.09 11.92
N LEU A 181 -6.03 -10.77 10.75
CA LEU A 181 -6.73 -10.06 9.68
C LEU A 181 -7.88 -10.90 9.11
N GLN A 182 -7.66 -12.20 8.87
CA GLN A 182 -8.72 -13.11 8.43
C GLN A 182 -9.87 -13.17 9.45
N LYS A 183 -9.57 -13.39 10.73
CA LYS A 183 -10.60 -13.44 11.79
C LYS A 183 -11.38 -12.14 11.91
N LEU A 184 -10.72 -11.00 11.77
CA LEU A 184 -11.38 -9.69 11.83
C LEU A 184 -12.29 -9.45 10.62
N PHE A 185 -11.94 -10.01 9.47
CA PHE A 185 -12.69 -9.89 8.23
C PHE A 185 -13.94 -10.77 8.17
N GLU A 186 -13.87 -11.97 8.76
CA GLU A 186 -14.99 -12.93 8.84
C GLU A 186 -16.07 -12.55 9.88
N GLN A 187 -15.76 -11.60 10.78
CA GLN A 187 -16.69 -11.04 11.78
C GLN A 187 -17.56 -9.94 11.19
#